data_AF-A0A531KF76-F1
#
_entry.id   AF-A0A531KF76-F1
#
_cell.length_a   1.000
_cell.length_b   1.000
_cell.length_c   1.000
_cell.angle_alpha   90.00
_cell.angle_beta   90.00
_cell.angle_gamma   90.00
#
_symmetry.space_group_name_H-M   'P 1'
#
loop_
_entity.id
_entity.type
_entity.pdbx_description
1 polymer ?
#
loop_
_entity_poly.entity_id
_entity_poly.type
_entity_poly.pdbx_seq_one_letter_code
_entity_poly.pdbx_strand_id
1 'polypeptide(L)' 'MAVAWIGNRETLVERAAAHAAALLGSSRCPVFSLDTDIHGTRAAIALAERVGAAYDHADGAAVAREAALFTDKGA' A
#
# COMPACT_ATOMS: atom_id res chain seq x y z
N MET A 1 3.93 -7.65 -22.71
CA MET A 1 4.42 -6.42 -22.07
C MET A 1 3.36 -6.00 -21.07
N ALA A 2 3.72 -5.78 -19.80
CA ALA A 2 2.77 -5.24 -18.84
C ALA A 2 2.50 -3.77 -19.19
N VAL A 3 1.23 -3.40 -19.18
CA VAL A 3 0.75 -2.06 -19.55
C VAL A 3 0.29 -1.35 -18.28
N ALA A 4 0.59 -0.06 -18.17
CA ALA A 4 0.11 0.81 -17.10
C ALA A 4 -0.60 2.04 -17.69
N TRP A 5 -1.26 2.83 -16.84
CA TRP A 5 -2.01 4.01 -17.27
C TRP A 5 -1.72 5.24 -16.41
N ILE A 6 -1.64 6.41 -17.04
CA ILE A 6 -1.62 7.72 -16.36
C ILE A 6 -2.71 8.59 -17.00
N GLY A 7 -3.71 9.02 -16.21
CA GLY A 7 -4.80 9.86 -16.71
C GLY A 7 -5.52 9.26 -17.92
N ASN A 8 -5.86 7.97 -17.83
CA ASN A 8 -6.51 7.19 -18.90
C ASN A 8 -5.70 7.05 -20.20
N ARG A 9 -4.38 7.28 -20.17
CA ARG A 9 -3.48 7.05 -21.31
C ARG A 9 -2.50 5.93 -21.01
N GLU A 10 -2.35 5.02 -21.97
CA GLU A 10 -1.43 3.90 -21.90
C GLU A 10 0.03 4.36 -21.75
N THR A 11 0.81 3.64 -20.94
CA THR A 11 2.22 3.92 -20.74
C THR A 11 3.01 2.68 -20.29
N LEU A 12 4.34 2.82 -20.28
CA LEU A 12 5.26 1.81 -19.75
C LEU A 12 5.21 1.78 -18.23
N VAL A 13 5.34 0.59 -17.64
CA VAL A 13 5.31 0.39 -16.18
C VAL A 13 6.35 1.25 -15.48
N GLU A 14 7.56 1.36 -16.03
CA GLU A 14 8.65 2.15 -15.47
C GLU A 14 8.29 3.64 -15.41
N ARG A 15 7.56 4.13 -16.42
CA ARG A 15 7.09 5.51 -16.48
C ARG A 15 5.96 5.76 -15.48
N ALA A 16 5.03 4.81 -15.34
CA ALA A 16 3.99 4.87 -14.32
C ALA A 16 4.58 4.84 -12.90
N ALA A 17 5.57 3.99 -12.65
CA ALA A 17 6.25 3.90 -11.35
C ALA A 17 6.99 5.20 -11.00
N ALA A 18 7.73 5.78 -11.95
CA ALA A 18 8.40 7.08 -11.75
C ALA A 18 7.38 8.20 -11.48
N HIS A 19 6.23 8.19 -12.17
CA HIS A 19 5.16 9.15 -11.93
C HIS A 19 4.53 8.99 -10.55
N ALA A 20 4.22 7.77 -10.12
CA ALA A 20 3.72 7.48 -8.79
C ALA A 20 4.71 7.89 -7.69
N ALA A 21 6.01 7.65 -7.89
CA ALA A 21 7.05 8.09 -6.96
C ALA A 21 7.10 9.61 -6.81
N ALA A 22 6.93 10.37 -7.90
CA ALA A 22 6.85 11.83 -7.85
C ALA A 22 5.61 12.32 -7.07
N LEU A 23 4.46 11.68 -7.27
CA LEU A 23 3.23 11.97 -6.52
C LEU A 23 3.43 11.73 -5.02
N LEU A 24 3.96 10.55 -4.65
CA LEU A 24 4.25 10.19 -3.27
C LEU A 24 5.23 11.18 -2.61
N GLY A 25 6.33 11.51 -3.29
CA GLY A 25 7.35 12.44 -2.77
C GLY A 25 6.85 13.89 -2.61
N SER A 26 5.84 14.30 -3.38
CA SER A 26 5.19 15.61 -3.25
C SER A 26 4.05 15.64 -2.22
N SER A 27 3.58 14.48 -1.77
CA SER A 27 2.48 14.38 -0.82
C SER A 27 2.95 14.67 0.60
N ARG A 28 2.19 15.47 1.34
CA ARG A 28 2.46 15.74 2.76
C ARG A 28 2.05 14.60 3.69
N CYS A 29 1.12 13.75 3.25
CA CYS A 29 0.57 12.65 4.02
C CYS A 29 0.15 11.51 3.06
N PRO A 30 1.12 10.79 2.47
CA PRO A 30 0.81 9.61 1.66
C PRO A 30 0.22 8.50 2.54
N VAL A 31 -0.68 7.70 1.95
CA VAL A 31 -1.36 6.58 2.61
C VAL A 31 -1.34 5.36 1.69
N PHE A 32 -1.12 4.18 2.26
CA PHE A 32 -1.18 2.89 1.56
C PHE A 32 -2.26 2.01 2.16
N SER A 33 -3.10 1.42 1.31
CA SER A 33 -3.97 0.30 1.70
C SER A 33 -3.35 -0.99 1.19
N LEU A 34 -3.31 -2.01 2.06
CA LEU A 34 -2.70 -3.29 1.77
C LEU A 34 -3.79 -4.32 1.47
N ASP A 35 -3.79 -4.83 0.24
CA ASP A 35 -4.63 -5.94 -0.23
C ASP A 35 -3.83 -6.74 -1.27
N THR A 36 -2.84 -7.48 -0.78
CA THR A 36 -1.88 -8.20 -1.62
C THR A 36 -1.25 -9.34 -0.83
N ASP A 37 -0.45 -10.17 -1.49
CA ASP A 37 0.26 -11.26 -0.84
C ASP A 37 1.34 -10.76 0.15
N ILE A 38 2.02 -11.70 0.80
CA ILE A 38 3.06 -11.40 1.80
C ILE A 38 4.21 -10.59 1.19
N HIS A 39 4.59 -10.86 -0.06
CA HIS A 39 5.69 -10.15 -0.72
C HIS A 39 5.29 -8.72 -1.07
N GLY A 40 4.09 -8.53 -1.62
CA GLY A 40 3.50 -7.22 -1.89
C GLY A 40 3.36 -6.40 -0.61
N THR A 41 2.89 -7.02 0.47
CA THR A 41 2.72 -6.39 1.78
C THR A 41 4.06 -5.87 2.31
N ARG A 42 5.11 -6.71 2.28
CA ARG A 42 6.46 -6.31 2.71
C ARG A 42 7.03 -5.17 1.86
N ALA A 43 6.83 -5.23 0.54
CA ALA A 43 7.29 -4.18 -0.36
C ALA A 43 6.55 -2.85 -0.13
N ALA A 44 5.24 -2.90 0.10
CA ALA A 44 4.42 -1.72 0.37
C ALA A 44 4.78 -1.06 1.71
N ILE A 45 5.01 -1.85 2.77
CA ILE A 45 5.47 -1.34 4.07
C ILE A 45 6.83 -0.65 3.93
N ALA A 46 7.81 -1.30 3.27
CA ALA A 46 9.13 -0.71 3.06
C ALA A 46 9.07 0.60 2.23
N LEU A 47 8.18 0.66 1.25
CA LEU A 47 7.94 1.89 0.48
C LEU A 47 7.30 2.97 1.36
N ALA A 48 6.28 2.62 2.14
CA ALA A 48 5.58 3.53 3.05
C ALA A 48 6.55 4.14 4.07
N GLU A 49 7.42 3.33 4.68
CA GLU A 49 8.48 3.81 5.57
C GLU A 49 9.40 4.82 4.86
N ARG A 50 9.82 4.52 3.62
CA ARG A 50 10.71 5.40 2.87
C ARG A 50 10.10 6.76 2.54
N VAL A 51 8.77 6.83 2.35
CA VAL A 51 8.06 8.07 2.02
C VAL A 51 7.35 8.71 3.22
N GLY A 52 7.52 8.16 4.43
CA GLY A 52 6.86 8.66 5.64
C GLY A 52 5.34 8.55 5.60
N ALA A 53 4.81 7.49 4.95
CA ALA A 53 3.38 7.27 4.80
C ALA A 53 2.77 6.48 5.97
N ALA A 54 1.47 6.69 6.19
CA ALA A 54 0.67 5.74 6.96
C ALA A 54 0.30 4.54 6.07
N TYR A 55 0.11 3.37 6.69
CA TYR A 55 -0.38 2.19 5.99
C TYR A 55 -1.32 1.39 6.89
N ASP A 56 -2.31 0.73 6.28
CA ASP A 56 -3.22 -0.20 6.95
C ASP A 56 -3.72 -1.27 5.96
N HIS A 57 -4.23 -2.38 6.45
CA HIS A 57 -4.93 -3.36 5.64
C HIS A 57 -6.24 -2.76 5.11
N ALA A 58 -6.65 -3.12 3.89
CA ALA A 58 -7.92 -2.63 3.31
C ALA A 58 -9.12 -2.96 4.22
N ASP A 59 -9.08 -4.13 4.85
CA ASP A 59 -10.01 -4.57 5.89
C ASP A 59 -9.46 -4.42 7.33
N GLY A 60 -8.69 -3.36 7.62
CA GLY A 60 -8.00 -3.16 8.91
C GLY A 60 -8.91 -3.31 10.14
N ALA A 61 -10.17 -2.85 10.06
CA ALA A 61 -11.14 -3.03 11.12
C ALA A 61 -11.52 -4.50 11.37
N ALA A 62 -11.57 -5.33 10.33
CA ALA A 62 -11.82 -6.76 10.47
C ALA A 62 -10.60 -7.46 11.08
N VAL A 63 -9.40 -7.15 10.59
CA VAL A 63 -8.14 -7.68 11.13
C VAL A 63 -8.00 -7.36 12.62
N ALA A 64 -8.30 -6.13 13.02
CA ALA A 64 -8.26 -5.71 14.42
C ALA A 64 -9.26 -6.49 15.30
N ARG A 65 -10.48 -6.73 14.81
CA ARG A 65 -11.49 -7.55 15.52
C ARG A 65 -11.04 -8.99 15.68
N GLU A 66 -10.55 -9.61 14.62
CA GLU A 66 -10.06 -11.00 14.65
C GLU A 66 -8.85 -11.13 15.58
N ALA A 67 -7.90 -10.20 15.52
CA ALA A 67 -6.77 -10.18 16.45
C ALA A 67 -7.24 -10.06 17.91
N ALA A 68 -8.24 -9.22 18.19
CA ALA A 68 -8.81 -9.08 19.53
C ALA A 68 -9.46 -10.39 20.03
N LEU A 69 -10.15 -11.15 19.18
CA LEU A 69 -10.74 -12.45 19.57
C LEU A 69 -9.71 -13.41 20.17
N PHE A 70 -8.51 -13.48 19.59
CA PHE A 70 -7.45 -14.36 20.08
C PHE A 70 -6.60 -13.75 21.21
N THR A 71 -6.46 -12.41 21.24
CA THR A 71 -5.54 -11.73 22.17
C THR A 71 -6.20 -11.20 23.44
N ASP A 72 -7.51 -10.95 23.45
CA ASP A 72 -8.18 -10.29 24.57
C ASP A 72 -8.31 -11.23 25.78
N LYS A 73 -8.49 -12.56 25.59
CA LYS A 73 -8.54 -13.54 26.72
C LYS A 73 -8.02 -14.95 26.50
N GLY A 74 -7.62 -15.36 25.29
CA GLY A 74 -7.35 -16.77 24.99
C GLY A 74 -8.62 -17.64 25.10
N ALA A 75 -8.64 -18.77 24.39
CA ALA A 75 -9.71 -19.76 24.52
C ALA A 75 -9.62 -20.53 25.85
#